data_AF-B5LGP9-F1
#
_entry.id   AF-B5LGP9-F1
#
_cell.length_a   1.000
_cell.length_b   1.000
_cell.length_c   1.000
_cell.angle_alpha   90.00
_cell.angle_beta   90.00
_cell.angle_gamma   90.00
#
_symmetry.space_group_name_H-M   'P 1'
#
loop_
_entity.id
_entity.type
_entity.pdbx_description
1 polymer ?
#
loop_
_entity_poly.entity_id
_entity_poly.type
_entity_poly.pdbx_seq_one_letter_code
_entity_poly.pdbx_strand_id
1 'polypeptide(L)'
;LASSLDPCTFEYDKLINGSGSGGDANSERHPCKNLKGNTNEERFSNTLGGQCTKEKISGSTNTCGACAPYRRLHLCNHNLESISDYDSNARHKLLAEVCMAAKYEGDLIKTHYTPYQQTNKDSASQLCTVLARSFADIGDVIRGRDLFYGNTQEKDQRKKLDDKLKTIFGQIYEELIKKKAEAKDHYKGDADKNYSKLREDWWTANRQQVWKAMTCKADASSAYFRPTCGDRNERGQSQATKQCRCDGDQVPTYLIMCRSFLRWFEEWAED
;
A
#
# COMPACT_ATOMS: atom_id res chain seq x y z
N LEU A 1 6.08 -23.36 -7.42
CA LEU A 1 5.03 -22.68 -8.21
C LEU A 1 3.81 -22.54 -7.31
N ALA A 2 3.24 -21.34 -7.18
CA ALA A 2 2.05 -21.13 -6.36
C ALA A 2 0.84 -21.83 -6.97
N SER A 3 -0.03 -22.38 -6.13
CA SER A 3 -1.25 -23.12 -6.52
C SER A 3 -2.35 -22.22 -7.09
N SER A 4 -2.24 -20.90 -6.88
CA SER A 4 -3.21 -19.89 -7.31
C SER A 4 -2.54 -18.59 -7.72
N LEU A 5 -3.09 -17.92 -8.74
CA LEU A 5 -2.78 -16.54 -9.11
C LEU A 5 -3.73 -15.53 -8.47
N ASP A 6 -4.79 -15.99 -7.77
CA ASP A 6 -5.71 -15.10 -7.06
C ASP A 6 -5.02 -14.56 -5.79
N PRO A 7 -4.84 -13.23 -5.65
CA PRO A 7 -4.17 -12.63 -4.51
C PRO A 7 -4.79 -12.95 -3.14
N CYS A 8 -6.05 -13.38 -3.08
CA CYS A 8 -6.69 -13.76 -1.82
C CYS A 8 -6.29 -15.15 -1.33
N THR A 9 -6.04 -16.07 -2.25
CA THR A 9 -5.69 -17.48 -1.99
C THR A 9 -4.22 -17.80 -2.23
N PHE A 10 -3.43 -16.81 -2.70
CA PHE A 10 -2.00 -16.96 -2.90
C PHE A 10 -1.31 -17.29 -1.56
N GLU A 11 -0.43 -18.28 -1.59
CA GLU A 11 0.30 -18.79 -0.42
C GLU A 11 1.51 -17.90 -0.10
N TYR A 12 1.26 -16.73 0.49
CA TYR A 12 2.30 -15.76 0.83
C TYR A 12 3.31 -16.27 1.87
N ASP A 13 2.92 -17.22 2.71
CA ASP A 13 3.77 -17.82 3.74
C ASP A 13 5.04 -18.45 3.14
N LYS A 14 4.96 -18.91 1.88
CA LYS A 14 6.13 -19.40 1.12
C LYS A 14 7.14 -18.30 0.80
N LEU A 15 6.69 -17.05 0.66
CA LEU A 15 7.58 -15.89 0.55
C LEU A 15 8.17 -15.54 1.92
N ILE A 16 7.37 -15.61 2.98
CA ILE A 16 7.78 -15.19 4.33
C ILE A 16 8.83 -16.14 4.94
N ASN A 17 8.68 -17.46 4.75
CA ASN A 17 9.48 -18.48 5.44
C ASN A 17 10.45 -19.26 4.55
N GLY A 18 10.42 -19.03 3.22
CA GLY A 18 11.06 -19.95 2.28
C GLY A 18 10.46 -21.36 2.36
N SER A 19 11.26 -22.40 2.13
CA SER A 19 10.84 -23.81 2.29
C SER A 19 10.80 -24.30 3.75
N GLY A 20 10.94 -23.42 4.74
CA GLY A 20 11.00 -23.77 6.17
C GLY A 20 9.67 -23.59 6.89
N SER A 21 9.43 -24.42 7.91
CA SER A 21 8.21 -24.42 8.75
C SER A 21 8.33 -23.51 9.98
N GLY A 22 8.58 -22.21 9.78
CA GLY A 22 8.47 -21.19 10.82
C GLY A 22 7.10 -20.51 10.80
N GLY A 23 6.53 -20.16 11.96
CA GLY A 23 5.27 -19.41 12.01
C GLY A 23 5.45 -17.96 11.51
N ASP A 24 4.56 -17.51 10.62
CA ASP A 24 4.69 -16.25 9.87
C ASP A 24 4.98 -15.02 10.74
N ALA A 25 4.37 -14.92 11.93
CA ALA A 25 4.48 -13.77 12.82
C ALA A 25 5.90 -13.52 13.34
N ASN A 26 6.75 -14.56 13.38
CA ASN A 26 8.12 -14.43 13.89
C ASN A 26 9.14 -14.10 12.80
N SER A 27 8.77 -14.23 11.53
CA SER A 27 9.68 -13.95 10.42
C SER A 27 10.07 -12.48 10.36
N GLU A 28 11.33 -12.19 10.04
CA GLU A 28 11.80 -10.84 9.73
C GLU A 28 11.15 -10.28 8.46
N ARG A 29 10.54 -11.15 7.65
CA ARG A 29 9.81 -10.77 6.42
C ARG A 29 8.33 -10.47 6.65
N HIS A 30 7.84 -10.56 7.88
CA HIS A 30 6.43 -10.30 8.16
C HIS A 30 6.09 -8.82 7.88
N PRO A 31 5.09 -8.50 7.02
CA PRO A 31 4.84 -7.13 6.56
C PRO A 31 4.62 -6.10 7.68
N CYS A 32 4.02 -6.54 8.79
CA CYS A 32 3.59 -5.68 9.89
C CYS A 32 4.51 -5.74 11.11
N LYS A 33 5.66 -6.41 11.03
CA LYS A 33 6.60 -6.52 12.15
C LYS A 33 7.47 -5.26 12.18
N ASN A 34 7.28 -4.43 13.21
CA ASN A 34 8.04 -3.20 13.36
C ASN A 34 9.53 -3.46 13.69
N LEU A 35 10.35 -2.41 13.72
CA LEU A 35 11.79 -2.51 14.01
C LEU A 35 12.12 -3.06 15.41
N LYS A 36 11.15 -3.05 16.34
CA LYS A 36 11.28 -3.65 17.68
C LYS A 36 10.83 -5.11 17.72
N GLY A 37 10.40 -5.67 16.59
CA GLY A 37 9.91 -7.04 16.48
C GLY A 37 8.46 -7.24 16.92
N ASN A 38 7.70 -6.18 17.18
CA ASN A 38 6.28 -6.27 17.55
C ASN A 38 5.39 -6.29 16.30
N THR A 39 4.44 -7.22 16.25
CA THR A 39 3.43 -7.37 15.19
C THR A 39 2.04 -6.87 15.62
N ASN A 40 1.82 -6.61 16.91
CA ASN A 40 0.54 -6.24 17.51
C ASN A 40 0.54 -4.79 18.02
N GLU A 41 1.18 -3.88 17.29
CA GLU A 41 1.17 -2.45 17.63
C GLU A 41 -0.24 -1.86 17.40
N GLU A 42 -0.71 -0.98 18.29
CA GLU A 42 -1.99 -0.30 18.15
C GLU A 42 -1.95 0.59 16.90
N ARG A 43 -2.95 0.46 16.01
CA ARG A 43 -2.98 1.14 14.71
C ARG A 43 -4.04 2.21 14.57
N PHE A 44 -4.98 2.21 15.51
CA PHE A 44 -6.06 3.17 15.62
C PHE A 44 -6.15 3.55 17.08
N SER A 45 -5.99 4.84 17.36
CA SER A 45 -5.97 5.34 18.73
C SER A 45 -6.81 6.60 18.80
N ASN A 46 -7.58 6.74 19.89
CA ASN A 46 -8.29 7.98 20.21
C ASN A 46 -7.45 8.94 21.05
N THR A 47 -6.26 8.52 21.50
CA THR A 47 -5.40 9.29 22.40
C THR A 47 -4.05 9.63 21.80
N LEU A 48 -3.58 8.83 20.83
CA LEU A 48 -2.34 9.07 20.11
C LEU A 48 -2.64 9.66 18.72
N GLY A 49 -2.01 10.80 18.44
CA GLY A 49 -2.16 11.52 17.17
C GLY A 49 -1.14 11.13 16.12
N GLY A 50 -1.33 11.67 14.91
CA GLY A 50 -0.39 11.58 13.81
C GLY A 50 0.95 12.29 14.09
N GLN A 51 1.88 12.15 13.14
CA GLN A 51 3.17 12.85 13.18
C GLN A 51 3.11 14.07 12.26
N CYS A 52 3.68 15.21 12.68
CA CYS A 52 3.69 16.45 11.88
C CYS A 52 5.09 17.11 11.78
N THR A 53 6.10 16.56 12.46
CA THR A 53 7.40 17.24 12.56
C THR A 53 8.20 17.18 11.26
N LYS A 54 8.89 18.27 10.94
CA LYS A 54 9.73 18.39 9.73
C LYS A 54 10.87 17.38 9.66
N GLU A 55 11.32 16.87 10.80
CA GLU A 55 12.38 15.86 10.86
C GLU A 55 11.91 14.51 10.31
N LYS A 56 10.60 14.23 10.38
CA LYS A 56 9.99 12.94 10.04
C LYS A 56 9.17 12.99 8.76
N ILE A 57 8.92 14.18 8.21
CA ILE A 57 8.05 14.40 7.05
C ILE A 57 8.74 15.25 5.99
N SER A 58 8.82 14.70 4.79
CA SER A 58 9.39 15.36 3.62
C SER A 58 8.65 16.64 3.27
N GLY A 59 9.42 17.71 3.02
CA GLY A 59 8.87 19.00 2.59
C GLY A 59 8.20 19.83 3.68
N SER A 60 8.11 19.33 4.92
CA SER A 60 7.61 20.09 6.06
C SER A 60 8.68 21.07 6.57
N THR A 61 8.23 22.19 7.14
CA THR A 61 9.02 23.25 7.77
C THR A 61 8.57 23.47 9.21
N ASN A 62 9.11 24.49 9.89
CA ASN A 62 8.65 24.86 11.24
C ASN A 62 7.23 25.42 11.28
N THR A 63 6.72 25.94 10.16
CA THR A 63 5.47 26.72 10.13
C THR A 63 4.42 26.16 9.19
N CYS A 64 4.78 25.20 8.34
CA CYS A 64 3.86 24.53 7.42
C CYS A 64 4.36 23.12 7.11
N GLY A 65 3.45 22.17 6.86
CA GLY A 65 3.83 20.79 6.56
C GLY A 65 2.65 19.85 6.43
N ALA A 66 2.95 18.60 6.06
CA ALA A 66 1.97 17.51 6.12
C ALA A 66 1.98 16.88 7.52
N CYS A 67 0.88 16.23 7.88
CA CYS A 67 0.78 15.39 9.07
C CYS A 67 0.48 13.96 8.65
N ALA A 68 1.37 13.01 8.92
CA ALA A 68 1.13 11.60 8.68
C ALA A 68 0.15 11.05 9.73
N PRO A 69 -1.00 10.48 9.34
CA PRO A 69 -2.01 9.98 10.26
C PRO A 69 -1.49 8.76 11.02
N TYR A 70 -2.05 8.47 12.20
CA TYR A 70 -1.57 7.41 13.09
C TYR A 70 -1.51 6.04 12.39
N ARG A 71 -2.55 5.71 11.60
CA ARG A 71 -2.59 4.52 10.74
C ARG A 71 -1.37 4.41 9.81
N ARG A 72 -0.99 5.51 9.15
CA ARG A 72 0.17 5.53 8.23
C ARG A 72 1.47 5.23 8.97
N LEU A 73 1.62 5.68 10.23
CA LEU A 73 2.85 5.45 10.99
C LEU A 73 3.16 3.96 11.15
N HIS A 74 2.14 3.11 11.15
CA HIS A 74 2.24 1.67 11.37
C HIS A 74 1.94 0.84 10.10
N LEU A 75 2.01 1.42 8.91
CA LEU A 75 1.71 0.74 7.63
C LEU A 75 2.49 -0.58 7.47
N CYS A 76 1.84 -1.68 7.09
CA CYS A 76 2.51 -2.97 6.84
C CYS A 76 3.27 -2.98 5.51
N ASN A 77 4.54 -2.59 5.51
CA ASN A 77 5.39 -2.67 4.32
C ASN A 77 6.83 -3.12 4.60
N HIS A 78 7.12 -3.64 5.79
CA HIS A 78 8.48 -4.05 6.18
C HIS A 78 9.02 -5.22 5.35
N ASN A 79 8.13 -6.07 4.81
CA ASN A 79 8.55 -7.11 3.87
C ASN A 79 9.25 -6.53 2.63
N LEU A 80 8.89 -5.29 2.24
CA LEU A 80 9.51 -4.62 1.09
C LEU A 80 10.98 -4.24 1.37
N GLU A 81 11.33 -4.00 2.63
CA GLU A 81 12.70 -3.66 3.05
C GLU A 81 13.65 -4.84 2.92
N SER A 82 13.13 -6.08 2.92
CA SER A 82 13.90 -7.33 2.84
C SER A 82 13.83 -8.01 1.46
N ILE A 83 13.20 -7.40 0.45
CA ILE A 83 13.15 -8.00 -0.89
C ILE A 83 14.57 -8.29 -1.39
N SER A 84 14.75 -9.50 -1.93
CA SER A 84 15.95 -10.01 -2.57
C SER A 84 15.59 -10.66 -3.91
N ASP A 85 16.62 -11.02 -4.69
CA ASP A 85 16.52 -11.79 -5.94
C ASP A 85 15.82 -11.11 -7.11
N TYR A 86 16.57 -10.21 -7.71
CA TYR A 86 16.19 -9.43 -8.87
C TYR A 86 16.72 -10.14 -10.14
N ASP A 87 15.87 -10.95 -10.75
CA ASP A 87 16.12 -11.66 -12.02
C ASP A 87 15.07 -11.25 -13.08
N SER A 88 14.98 -11.98 -14.19
CA SER A 88 14.01 -11.73 -15.26
C SER A 88 12.53 -11.73 -14.80
N ASN A 89 12.22 -12.16 -13.57
CA ASN A 89 10.90 -12.13 -12.96
C ASN A 89 10.67 -10.98 -11.96
N ALA A 90 11.57 -9.99 -11.89
CA ALA A 90 11.49 -8.87 -10.94
C ALA A 90 10.08 -8.22 -10.86
N ARG A 91 9.40 -8.02 -11.99
CA ARG A 91 8.04 -7.44 -12.02
C ARG A 91 6.99 -8.27 -11.28
N HIS A 92 7.08 -9.60 -11.38
CA HIS A 92 6.12 -10.53 -10.81
C HIS A 92 6.40 -10.75 -9.32
N LYS A 93 7.68 -10.82 -8.95
CA LYS A 93 8.10 -10.87 -7.55
C LYS A 93 7.70 -9.59 -6.80
N LEU A 94 7.95 -8.43 -7.39
CA LEU A 94 7.51 -7.15 -6.82
C LEU A 94 5.99 -7.14 -6.60
N LEU A 95 5.21 -7.60 -7.58
CA LEU A 95 3.76 -7.67 -7.43
C LEU A 95 3.35 -8.55 -6.25
N ALA A 96 3.95 -9.74 -6.12
CA ALA A 96 3.65 -10.64 -5.02
C ALA A 96 3.97 -10.02 -3.65
N GLU A 97 5.12 -9.35 -3.52
CA GLU A 97 5.52 -8.65 -2.29
C GLU A 97 4.59 -7.50 -1.93
N VAL A 98 4.13 -6.73 -2.92
CA VAL A 98 3.17 -5.63 -2.71
C VAL A 98 1.79 -6.16 -2.36
N CYS A 99 1.34 -7.24 -3.00
CA CYS A 99 0.08 -7.90 -2.64
C CYS A 99 0.13 -8.51 -1.24
N MET A 100 1.28 -9.05 -0.82
CA MET A 100 1.49 -9.54 0.55
C MET A 100 1.33 -8.41 1.57
N ALA A 101 2.04 -7.29 1.37
CA ALA A 101 1.91 -6.10 2.20
C ALA A 101 0.45 -5.64 2.32
N ALA A 102 -0.23 -5.53 1.17
CA ALA A 102 -1.62 -5.12 1.10
C ALA A 102 -2.58 -6.08 1.82
N LYS A 103 -2.41 -7.39 1.66
CA LYS A 103 -3.23 -8.42 2.32
C LYS A 103 -3.12 -8.32 3.84
N TYR A 104 -1.90 -8.27 4.36
CA TYR A 104 -1.67 -8.19 5.81
C TYR A 104 -2.16 -6.86 6.39
N GLU A 105 -1.95 -5.76 5.67
CA GLU A 105 -2.49 -4.45 6.04
C GLU A 105 -4.01 -4.47 6.14
N GLY A 106 -4.69 -5.01 5.12
CA GLY A 106 -6.16 -5.08 5.10
C GLY A 106 -6.72 -5.99 6.19
N ASP A 107 -6.07 -7.11 6.45
CA ASP A 107 -6.44 -8.04 7.53
C ASP A 107 -6.34 -7.38 8.91
N LEU A 108 -5.26 -6.62 9.17
CA LEU A 108 -5.09 -5.89 10.43
C LEU A 108 -6.06 -4.72 10.55
N ILE A 109 -6.28 -3.96 9.47
CA ILE A 109 -7.29 -2.89 9.47
C ILE A 109 -8.64 -3.46 9.85
N LYS A 110 -9.10 -4.54 9.21
CA LYS A 110 -10.37 -5.16 9.58
C LYS A 110 -10.39 -5.54 11.07
N THR A 111 -9.34 -6.23 11.54
CA THR A 111 -9.30 -6.78 12.89
C THR A 111 -9.33 -5.69 13.96
N HIS A 112 -8.53 -4.63 13.80
CA HIS A 112 -8.37 -3.59 14.82
C HIS A 112 -9.34 -2.40 14.64
N TYR A 113 -9.79 -2.13 13.42
CA TYR A 113 -10.72 -1.05 13.14
C TYR A 113 -12.17 -1.41 13.50
N THR A 114 -12.57 -2.68 13.40
CA THR A 114 -13.96 -3.07 13.73
C THR A 114 -14.35 -2.72 15.18
N PRO A 115 -13.54 -3.04 16.21
CA PRO A 115 -13.82 -2.58 17.58
C PRO A 115 -13.82 -1.06 17.71
N TYR A 116 -12.85 -0.38 17.08
CA TYR A 116 -12.76 1.08 17.07
C TYR A 116 -14.02 1.75 16.48
N GLN A 117 -14.53 1.21 15.37
CA GLN A 117 -15.74 1.70 14.71
C GLN A 117 -16.98 1.52 15.61
N GLN A 118 -17.03 0.43 16.39
CA GLN A 118 -18.14 0.18 17.32
C GLN A 118 -18.14 1.10 18.52
N THR A 119 -16.96 1.55 18.98
CA THR A 119 -16.84 2.50 20.11
C THR A 119 -16.96 3.96 19.68
N ASN A 120 -16.79 4.27 18.38
CA ASN A 120 -16.81 5.63 17.83
C ASN A 120 -17.85 5.78 16.71
N LYS A 121 -19.08 5.30 16.93
CA LYS A 121 -20.11 5.17 15.87
C LYS A 121 -20.46 6.48 15.16
N ASP A 122 -20.34 7.60 15.84
CA ASP A 122 -20.76 8.91 15.32
C ASP A 122 -19.67 9.62 14.51
N SER A 123 -18.41 9.18 14.59
CA SER A 123 -17.25 9.80 13.91
C SER A 123 -16.43 8.85 13.05
N ALA A 124 -16.49 7.54 13.29
CA ALA A 124 -15.65 6.59 12.58
C ALA A 124 -16.00 6.51 11.08
N SER A 125 -14.98 6.68 10.24
CA SER A 125 -15.06 6.43 8.81
C SER A 125 -15.56 5.01 8.48
N GLN A 126 -16.03 4.80 7.26
CA GLN A 126 -16.38 3.46 6.78
C GLN A 126 -15.10 2.62 6.56
N LEU A 127 -15.15 1.32 6.84
CA LEU A 127 -14.01 0.40 6.69
C LEU A 127 -13.35 0.51 5.29
N CYS A 128 -14.16 0.63 4.24
CA CYS A 128 -13.65 0.77 2.87
C CYS A 128 -12.86 2.06 2.64
N THR A 129 -13.20 3.15 3.34
CA THR A 129 -12.44 4.41 3.29
C THR A 129 -11.07 4.22 3.92
N VAL A 130 -11.00 3.58 5.09
CA VAL A 130 -9.74 3.29 5.79
C VAL A 130 -8.83 2.39 4.95
N LEU A 131 -9.39 1.34 4.35
CA LEU A 131 -8.66 0.47 3.41
C LEU A 131 -8.14 1.29 2.20
N ALA A 132 -8.94 2.19 1.63
CA ALA A 132 -8.49 3.04 0.52
C ALA A 132 -7.34 3.97 0.90
N ARG A 133 -7.31 4.49 2.13
CA ARG A 133 -6.22 5.33 2.64
C ARG A 133 -4.92 4.53 2.70
N SER A 134 -4.92 3.34 3.32
CA SER A 134 -3.74 2.46 3.33
C SER A 134 -3.32 2.01 1.94
N PHE A 135 -4.27 1.74 1.04
CA PHE A 135 -3.97 1.43 -0.35
C PHE A 135 -3.22 2.54 -1.08
N ALA A 136 -3.64 3.79 -0.88
CA ALA A 136 -2.99 4.94 -1.48
C ALA A 136 -1.58 5.17 -0.88
N ASP A 137 -1.40 4.93 0.42
CA ASP A 137 -0.09 5.04 1.07
C ASP A 137 0.89 3.95 0.57
N ILE A 138 0.46 2.69 0.43
CA ILE A 138 1.28 1.64 -0.20
C ILE A 138 1.65 2.06 -1.63
N GLY A 139 0.69 2.59 -2.39
CA GLY A 139 0.93 3.10 -3.73
C GLY A 139 1.97 4.22 -3.76
N ASP A 140 1.94 5.15 -2.81
CA ASP A 140 2.93 6.23 -2.71
C ASP A 140 4.33 5.72 -2.34
N VAL A 141 4.43 4.69 -1.51
CA VAL A 141 5.71 4.02 -1.19
C VAL A 141 6.33 3.45 -2.48
N ILE A 142 5.56 2.69 -3.26
CA ILE A 142 6.06 2.08 -4.51
C ILE A 142 6.45 3.15 -5.55
N ARG A 143 5.65 4.21 -5.65
CA ARG A 143 5.87 5.33 -6.58
C ARG A 143 6.97 6.29 -6.15
N GLY A 144 7.50 6.16 -4.92
CA GLY A 144 8.50 7.08 -4.37
C GLY A 144 7.94 8.47 -4.06
N ARG A 145 6.64 8.57 -3.74
CA ARG A 145 5.93 9.82 -3.43
C ARG A 145 5.57 9.97 -1.96
N ASP A 146 5.69 8.91 -1.18
CA ASP A 146 5.28 8.95 0.23
C ASP A 146 6.20 9.87 1.04
N LEU A 147 5.59 10.71 1.87
CA LEU A 147 6.26 11.81 2.55
C LEU A 147 6.84 11.42 3.91
N PHE A 148 6.48 10.25 4.46
CA PHE A 148 6.83 9.88 5.83
C PHE A 148 8.14 9.08 5.87
N TYR A 149 9.15 9.64 6.55
CA TYR A 149 10.45 8.98 6.77
C TYR A 149 10.60 8.37 8.16
N GLY A 150 9.73 8.72 9.11
CA GLY A 150 9.81 8.19 10.45
C GLY A 150 11.00 8.72 11.26
N ASN A 151 11.35 8.02 12.33
CA ASN A 151 12.52 8.29 13.16
C ASN A 151 13.84 8.01 12.40
N THR A 152 15.00 8.31 13.00
CA THR A 152 16.30 8.14 12.33
C THR A 152 16.53 6.73 11.78
N GLN A 153 16.13 5.69 12.51
CA GLN A 153 16.27 4.30 12.07
C GLN A 153 15.31 3.97 10.91
N GLU A 154 14.05 4.43 11.01
CA GLU A 154 13.05 4.28 9.94
C GLU A 154 13.48 5.01 8.66
N LYS A 155 14.13 6.17 8.80
CA LYS A 155 14.66 6.94 7.68
C LYS A 155 15.76 6.19 6.93
N ASP A 156 16.65 5.52 7.66
CA ASP A 156 17.70 4.70 7.06
C ASP A 156 17.11 3.47 6.35
N GLN A 157 16.11 2.82 6.94
CA GLN A 157 15.41 1.70 6.30
C GLN A 157 14.63 2.16 5.07
N ARG A 158 14.01 3.35 5.12
CA ARG A 158 13.32 3.91 3.97
C ARG A 158 14.28 4.22 2.83
N LYS A 159 15.47 4.75 3.11
CA LYS A 159 16.50 4.93 2.08
C LYS A 159 16.89 3.60 1.43
N LYS A 160 17.10 2.55 2.23
CA LYS A 160 17.38 1.20 1.71
C LYS A 160 16.25 0.67 0.83
N LEU A 161 14.99 0.87 1.26
CA LEU A 161 13.82 0.50 0.46
C LEU A 161 13.77 1.25 -0.86
N ASP A 162 13.97 2.57 -0.86
CA ASP A 162 13.94 3.38 -2.08
C ASP A 162 15.07 2.97 -3.06
N ASP A 163 16.27 2.69 -2.55
CA ASP A 163 17.41 2.17 -3.32
C ASP A 163 17.10 0.78 -3.91
N LYS A 164 16.50 -0.13 -3.13
CA LYS A 164 16.06 -1.45 -3.61
C LYS A 164 14.99 -1.32 -4.70
N LEU A 165 13.98 -0.49 -4.50
CA LEU A 165 12.96 -0.23 -5.51
C LEU A 165 13.61 0.34 -6.79
N LYS A 166 14.62 1.22 -6.66
CA LYS A 166 15.36 1.74 -7.82
C LYS A 166 16.04 0.62 -8.59
N THR A 167 16.69 -0.31 -7.90
CA THR A 167 17.31 -1.50 -8.51
C THR A 167 16.27 -2.38 -9.20
N ILE A 168 15.15 -2.69 -8.53
CA ILE A 168 14.06 -3.50 -9.09
C ILE A 168 13.51 -2.87 -10.37
N PHE A 169 13.19 -1.57 -10.33
CA PHE A 169 12.64 -0.87 -11.48
C PHE A 169 13.65 -0.73 -12.62
N GLY A 170 14.95 -0.64 -12.32
CA GLY A 170 16.00 -0.71 -13.34
C GLY A 170 16.00 -2.04 -14.09
N GLN A 171 15.82 -3.15 -13.39
CA GLN A 171 15.72 -4.46 -14.06
C GLN A 171 14.41 -4.64 -14.82
N ILE A 172 13.29 -4.17 -14.26
CA ILE A 172 12.00 -4.17 -14.98
C ILE A 172 12.15 -3.38 -16.29
N TYR A 173 12.83 -2.24 -16.24
CA TYR A 173 13.11 -1.42 -17.42
C TYR A 173 13.97 -2.17 -18.44
N GLU A 174 15.09 -2.78 -18.02
CA GLU A 174 15.97 -3.56 -18.90
C GLU A 174 15.24 -4.72 -19.59
N GLU A 175 14.44 -5.49 -18.83
CA GLU A 175 13.63 -6.58 -19.39
C GLU A 175 12.53 -6.07 -20.32
N LEU A 176 11.95 -4.89 -20.03
CA LEU A 176 10.94 -4.27 -20.88
C LEU A 176 11.53 -3.84 -22.23
N ILE A 177 12.67 -3.15 -22.24
CA ILE A 177 13.29 -2.68 -23.49
C ILE A 177 13.84 -3.82 -24.35
N LYS A 178 14.26 -4.93 -23.74
CA LYS A 178 14.63 -6.16 -24.47
C LYS A 178 13.44 -6.77 -25.22
N LYS A 179 12.24 -6.69 -24.63
CA LYS A 179 11.01 -7.25 -25.21
C LYS A 179 10.30 -6.26 -26.15
N LYS A 180 10.45 -4.96 -25.91
CA LYS A 180 9.77 -3.86 -26.61
C LYS A 180 10.72 -2.67 -26.72
N ALA A 181 11.46 -2.60 -27.83
CA ALA A 181 12.48 -1.57 -28.03
C ALA A 181 11.90 -0.14 -27.96
N GLU A 182 10.65 0.04 -28.40
CA GLU A 182 9.92 1.31 -28.36
C GLU A 182 9.69 1.86 -26.94
N ALA A 183 9.76 1.01 -25.91
CA ALA A 183 9.65 1.43 -24.52
C ALA A 183 10.82 2.33 -24.09
N LYS A 184 11.98 2.22 -24.75
CA LYS A 184 13.16 3.07 -24.48
C LYS A 184 12.85 4.54 -24.70
N ASP A 185 12.13 4.86 -25.77
CA ASP A 185 11.74 6.25 -26.06
C ASP A 185 10.63 6.71 -25.13
N HIS A 186 9.68 5.83 -24.79
CA HIS A 186 8.60 6.14 -23.86
C HIS A 186 9.10 6.51 -22.45
N TYR A 187 10.16 5.86 -21.96
CA TYR A 187 10.77 6.08 -20.64
C TYR A 187 12.12 6.82 -20.71
N LYS A 188 12.37 7.56 -21.80
CA LYS A 188 13.63 8.29 -21.98
C LYS A 188 13.88 9.27 -20.83
N GLY A 189 15.06 9.16 -20.19
CA GLY A 189 15.46 9.99 -19.06
C GLY A 189 14.77 9.66 -17.73
N ASP A 190 13.98 8.57 -17.68
CA ASP A 190 13.29 8.18 -16.45
C ASP A 190 14.24 7.54 -15.43
N ALA A 191 15.33 6.88 -15.87
CA ALA A 191 16.35 6.30 -15.00
C ALA A 191 16.99 7.37 -14.07
N ASP A 192 17.27 8.56 -14.60
CA ASP A 192 17.80 9.70 -13.84
C ASP A 192 16.79 10.25 -12.84
N LYS A 193 15.50 10.01 -13.09
CA LYS A 193 14.36 10.38 -12.24
C LYS A 193 13.88 9.22 -11.37
N ASN A 194 14.75 8.27 -11.06
CA ASN A 194 14.43 7.12 -10.22
C ASN A 194 13.27 6.25 -10.78
N TYR A 195 13.17 6.14 -12.10
CA TYR A 195 12.12 5.41 -12.80
C TYR A 195 10.70 5.90 -12.45
N SER A 196 10.55 7.19 -12.15
CA SER A 196 9.29 7.79 -11.68
C SER A 196 8.10 7.45 -12.58
N LYS A 197 8.25 7.53 -13.90
CA LYS A 197 7.18 7.26 -14.86
C LYS A 197 6.87 5.76 -14.93
N LEU A 198 7.91 4.92 -14.99
CA LEU A 198 7.73 3.46 -14.99
C LEU A 198 7.07 2.97 -13.70
N ARG A 199 7.38 3.58 -12.55
CA ARG A 199 6.72 3.29 -11.26
C ARG A 199 5.23 3.63 -11.27
N GLU A 200 4.84 4.78 -11.84
CA GLU A 200 3.43 5.16 -12.01
C GLU A 200 2.68 4.17 -12.91
N ASP A 201 3.26 3.82 -14.06
CA ASP A 201 2.65 2.90 -15.02
C ASP A 201 2.53 1.50 -14.42
N TRP A 202 3.57 1.04 -13.72
CA TRP A 202 3.55 -0.24 -13.02
C TRP A 202 2.47 -0.26 -11.93
N TRP A 203 2.37 0.78 -11.11
CA TRP A 203 1.29 0.86 -10.11
C TRP A 203 -0.07 0.83 -10.81
N THR A 204 -0.27 1.64 -11.85
CA THR A 204 -1.53 1.70 -12.60
C THR A 204 -1.91 0.36 -13.22
N ALA A 205 -0.95 -0.41 -13.73
CA ALA A 205 -1.19 -1.73 -14.30
C ALA A 205 -1.53 -2.80 -13.25
N ASN A 206 -1.08 -2.64 -12.00
CA ASN A 206 -1.16 -3.69 -10.97
C ASN A 206 -2.10 -3.35 -9.80
N ARG A 207 -2.51 -2.08 -9.66
CA ARG A 207 -3.32 -1.54 -8.54
C ARG A 207 -4.59 -2.34 -8.26
N GLN A 208 -5.20 -2.93 -9.30
CA GLN A 208 -6.39 -3.77 -9.15
C GLN A 208 -6.11 -5.08 -8.38
N GLN A 209 -4.99 -5.74 -8.68
CA GLN A 209 -4.58 -6.96 -7.96
C GLN A 209 -4.18 -6.64 -6.51
N VAL A 210 -3.50 -5.52 -6.30
CA VAL A 210 -3.14 -5.04 -4.96
C VAL A 210 -4.39 -4.69 -4.14
N TRP A 211 -5.39 -4.04 -4.75
CA TRP A 211 -6.66 -3.72 -4.10
C TRP A 211 -7.43 -4.98 -3.73
N LYS A 212 -7.47 -5.94 -4.66
CA LYS A 212 -8.03 -7.27 -4.40
C LYS A 212 -7.37 -7.92 -3.19
N ALA A 213 -6.03 -7.96 -3.14
CA ALA A 213 -5.28 -8.50 -2.01
C ALA A 213 -5.66 -7.84 -0.67
N MET A 214 -5.77 -6.51 -0.66
CA MET A 214 -6.12 -5.73 0.54
C MET A 214 -7.52 -6.00 1.08
N THR A 215 -8.47 -6.22 0.18
CA THR A 215 -9.89 -6.30 0.53
C THR A 215 -10.38 -7.73 0.69
N CYS A 216 -9.50 -8.73 0.63
CA CYS A 216 -9.87 -10.15 0.67
C CYS A 216 -10.74 -10.52 1.87
N LYS A 217 -10.46 -9.92 3.04
CA LYS A 217 -11.23 -10.16 4.26
C LYS A 217 -12.34 -9.14 4.49
N ALA A 218 -12.46 -8.07 3.70
CA ALA A 218 -13.56 -7.11 3.88
C ALA A 218 -14.90 -7.83 3.77
N ASP A 219 -15.87 -7.45 4.60
CA ASP A 219 -17.17 -8.12 4.62
C ASP A 219 -17.89 -7.89 3.30
N ALA A 220 -18.72 -8.85 2.89
CA ALA A 220 -19.47 -8.74 1.66
C ALA A 220 -20.31 -7.45 1.63
N SER A 221 -20.88 -7.05 2.77
CA SER A 221 -21.69 -5.84 2.91
C SER A 221 -20.88 -4.55 3.14
N SER A 222 -19.54 -4.60 3.23
CA SER A 222 -18.73 -3.40 3.40
C SER A 222 -18.83 -2.51 2.16
N ALA A 223 -19.24 -1.25 2.35
CA ALA A 223 -19.43 -0.27 1.30
C ALA A 223 -18.76 1.06 1.63
N TYR A 224 -18.46 1.84 0.58
CA TYR A 224 -18.15 3.26 0.74
C TYR A 224 -19.42 4.03 1.09
N PHE A 225 -19.29 5.09 1.88
CA PHE A 225 -20.40 5.99 2.17
C PHE A 225 -20.99 6.60 0.88
N ARG A 226 -20.12 6.99 -0.05
CA ARG A 226 -20.52 7.58 -1.33
C ARG A 226 -20.66 6.51 -2.43
N PRO A 227 -21.56 6.70 -3.41
CA PRO A 227 -21.53 5.94 -4.65
C PRO A 227 -20.16 6.12 -5.32
N THR A 228 -19.50 5.00 -5.60
CA THR A 228 -18.09 4.97 -6.02
C THR A 228 -17.84 4.16 -7.29
N CYS A 229 -18.85 3.42 -7.74
CA CYS A 229 -18.84 2.63 -8.94
C CYS A 229 -19.72 3.28 -10.01
N GLY A 230 -19.28 3.20 -11.27
CA GLY A 230 -20.15 3.47 -12.41
C GLY A 230 -20.93 2.21 -12.78
N ASP A 231 -22.24 2.32 -12.96
CA ASP A 231 -23.02 1.22 -13.50
C ASP A 231 -22.68 1.01 -14.98
N ARG A 232 -22.66 -0.26 -15.44
CA ARG A 232 -22.31 -0.65 -16.82
C ARG A 232 -23.17 0.02 -17.91
N ASN A 233 -24.28 0.64 -17.53
CA ASN A 233 -25.21 1.32 -18.43
C ASN A 233 -25.08 2.85 -18.41
N GLU A 234 -24.03 3.41 -17.77
CA GLU A 234 -23.70 4.85 -17.71
C GLU A 234 -24.81 5.77 -17.13
N ARG A 235 -25.86 5.20 -16.56
CA ARG A 235 -27.05 5.94 -16.06
C ARG A 235 -27.20 5.96 -14.54
N GLY A 236 -26.28 5.32 -13.80
CA GLY A 236 -26.35 5.20 -12.34
C GLY A 236 -24.98 5.15 -11.69
N GLN A 237 -24.90 5.67 -10.46
CA GLN A 237 -23.77 5.47 -9.56
C GLN A 237 -24.16 4.42 -8.53
N SER A 238 -23.30 3.44 -8.30
CA SER A 238 -23.53 2.40 -7.29
C SER A 238 -22.45 2.42 -6.22
N GLN A 239 -22.80 1.91 -5.04
CA GLN A 239 -21.82 1.68 -3.98
C GLN A 239 -21.03 0.41 -4.28
N ALA A 240 -19.75 0.40 -3.91
CA ALA A 240 -18.91 -0.80 -3.94
C ALA A 240 -19.29 -1.77 -2.81
N THR A 241 -20.38 -2.51 -3.00
CA THR A 241 -21.01 -3.41 -2.01
C THR A 241 -20.51 -4.85 -2.09
N LYS A 242 -19.34 -5.09 -2.70
CA LYS A 242 -18.74 -6.43 -2.80
C LYS A 242 -17.32 -6.36 -2.25
N GLN A 243 -17.19 -6.39 -0.92
CA GLN A 243 -15.89 -6.32 -0.24
C GLN A 243 -15.12 -5.03 -0.59
N CYS A 244 -15.78 -3.88 -0.59
CA CYS A 244 -15.17 -2.61 -1.00
C CYS A 244 -14.66 -2.60 -2.46
N ARG A 245 -15.25 -3.39 -3.37
CA ARG A 245 -14.88 -3.41 -4.81
C ARG A 245 -16.07 -3.09 -5.70
N CYS A 246 -15.77 -2.47 -6.84
CA CYS A 246 -16.69 -2.40 -7.95
C CYS A 246 -16.64 -3.69 -8.77
N ASP A 247 -17.56 -3.84 -9.72
CA ASP A 247 -17.59 -5.00 -10.61
C ASP A 247 -16.23 -5.23 -11.28
N GLY A 248 -15.82 -6.51 -11.31
CA GLY A 248 -14.50 -6.90 -11.83
C GLY A 248 -13.34 -6.54 -10.92
N ASP A 249 -13.52 -6.48 -9.60
CA ASP A 249 -12.48 -6.12 -8.62
C ASP A 249 -11.88 -4.71 -8.82
N GLN A 250 -12.60 -3.83 -9.52
CA GLN A 250 -12.16 -2.46 -9.77
C GLN A 250 -12.07 -1.66 -8.47
N VAL A 251 -11.05 -0.80 -8.39
CA VAL A 251 -10.77 0.02 -7.20
C VAL A 251 -11.74 1.21 -7.14
N PRO A 252 -12.62 1.32 -6.13
CA PRO A 252 -13.73 2.27 -6.14
C PRO A 252 -13.39 3.74 -5.85
N THR A 253 -12.22 4.27 -6.19
CA THR A 253 -11.94 5.65 -5.77
C THR A 253 -10.95 6.45 -6.62
N TYR A 254 -11.21 7.75 -6.69
CA TYR A 254 -10.34 8.81 -7.19
C TYR A 254 -9.28 9.23 -6.16
N LEU A 255 -9.43 8.88 -4.88
CA LEU A 255 -8.49 9.24 -3.80
C LEU A 255 -7.05 8.77 -4.07
N ILE A 256 -6.88 7.76 -4.92
CA ILE A 256 -5.60 7.17 -5.33
C ILE A 256 -4.76 8.14 -6.19
N MET A 257 -5.41 9.10 -6.85
CA MET A 257 -4.79 10.11 -7.70
C MET A 257 -4.38 11.38 -6.92
N CYS A 258 -4.90 11.58 -5.70
CA CYS A 258 -4.56 12.75 -4.88
C CYS A 258 -3.08 12.69 -4.41
N ARG A 259 -2.51 13.83 -4.00
CA ARG A 259 -1.20 13.84 -3.34
C ARG A 259 -1.37 13.44 -1.87
N SER A 260 -0.35 12.83 -1.27
CA SER A 260 -0.38 12.32 0.12
C SER A 260 -0.84 13.38 1.11
N PHE A 261 -0.39 14.63 0.96
CA PHE A 261 -0.81 15.76 1.78
C PHE A 261 -2.34 15.94 1.86
N LEU A 262 -3.04 15.93 0.72
CA LEU A 262 -4.49 16.17 0.70
C LEU A 262 -5.26 15.00 1.30
N ARG A 263 -4.78 13.76 1.09
CA ARG A 263 -5.38 12.57 1.72
C ARG A 263 -5.22 12.58 3.23
N TRP A 264 -4.01 12.85 3.70
CA TRP A 264 -3.74 12.89 5.13
C TRP A 264 -4.45 14.05 5.81
N PHE A 265 -4.59 15.20 5.15
CA PHE A 265 -5.37 16.32 5.66
C PHE A 265 -6.85 15.97 5.79
N GLU A 266 -7.43 15.25 4.84
CA GLU A 266 -8.81 14.77 4.92
C GLU A 266 -8.99 13.70 6.01
N GLU A 267 -8.05 12.77 6.16
CA GLU A 267 -8.04 11.80 7.26
C GLU A 267 -7.98 12.49 8.62
N TRP A 268 -7.11 13.48 8.78
CA TRP A 268 -6.99 14.26 10.01
C TRP A 268 -8.24 15.09 10.35
N ALA A 269 -9.07 15.42 9.35
CA ALA A 269 -10.32 16.14 9.57
C ALA A 269 -11.48 15.20 9.95
N GLU A 270 -11.36 13.90 9.69
CA GLU A 270 -12.35 12.88 10.05
C GLU A 270 -12.06 12.20 11.40
N ASP A 271 -10.78 12.10 11.79
CA ASP A 271 -10.32 11.59 13.09
C ASP A 271 -10.49 12.62 14.22
#